data_AF-A0A9P8ADJ1-F1
#
_entry.id   AF-A0A9P8ADJ1-F1
#
_cell.length_a   1.000
_cell.length_b   1.000
_cell.length_c   1.000
_cell.angle_alpha   90.00
_cell.angle_beta   90.00
_cell.angle_gamma   90.00
#
_symmetry.space_group_name_H-M   'P 1'
#
loop_
_entity.id
_entity.type
_entity.pdbx_description
1 polymer ?
#
loop_
_entity_poly.entity_id
_entity_poly.type
_entity_poly.pdbx_seq_one_letter_code
_entity_poly.pdbx_strand_id
1 'polypeptide(L)'
;MYVDYVSRDLPKIVENVVPPGREGLPNLVSTRQILENWRSKRVIDPQVIDSVISTLEIRQAETQDDLPEPENDAPTVSRTQKTSQLPRQEVFRRIEEDRERHKRLRERRWVQPTAMTQQQHNPGLTSFLPLDNGIGDETGPPIDIEFDNDWETLSDWNEDDDEACAEENALCFTPQDLAERRRRIGLS
;
A
#
# COMPACT_ATOMS: atom_id res chain seq x y z
N MET A 1 1.29 -0.90 -31.53
CA MET A 1 1.42 -2.31 -31.94
C MET A 1 1.02 -3.28 -30.84
N TYR A 2 1.67 -3.33 -29.66
CA TYR A 2 1.21 -4.23 -28.57
C TYR A 2 -0.12 -3.78 -27.93
N VAL A 3 -0.26 -2.47 -27.70
CA VAL A 3 -1.47 -1.85 -27.13
C VAL A 3 -2.71 -2.16 -27.96
N ASP A 4 -2.59 -2.21 -29.29
CA ASP A 4 -3.70 -2.48 -30.20
C ASP A 4 -4.21 -3.93 -30.07
N TYR A 5 -3.29 -4.90 -29.92
CA TYR A 5 -3.66 -6.30 -29.67
C TYR A 5 -4.30 -6.47 -28.29
N VAL A 6 -3.72 -5.82 -27.26
CA VAL A 6 -4.29 -5.85 -25.91
C VAL A 6 -5.67 -5.21 -25.90
N SER A 7 -5.87 -4.07 -26.54
CA SER A 7 -7.17 -3.39 -26.61
C SER A 7 -8.23 -4.26 -27.28
N ARG A 8 -7.86 -4.97 -28.35
CA ARG A 8 -8.79 -5.88 -29.06
C ARG A 8 -9.16 -7.09 -28.20
N ASP A 9 -8.17 -7.69 -27.54
CA ASP A 9 -8.36 -8.93 -26.79
C ASP A 9 -8.63 -8.70 -25.28
N LEU A 10 -8.75 -7.45 -24.84
CA LEU A 10 -8.98 -7.07 -23.44
C LEU A 10 -10.16 -7.81 -22.80
N PRO A 11 -11.34 -7.93 -23.46
CA PRO A 11 -12.45 -8.66 -22.87
C PRO A 11 -12.12 -10.14 -22.63
N LYS A 12 -11.40 -10.77 -23.55
CA LYS A 12 -10.98 -12.18 -23.43
C LYS A 12 -9.96 -12.35 -22.32
N ILE A 13 -9.00 -11.43 -22.20
CA ILE A 13 -7.99 -11.46 -21.13
C ILE A 13 -8.70 -11.38 -19.77
N VAL A 14 -9.66 -10.47 -19.64
CA VAL A 14 -10.44 -10.29 -18.40
C VAL A 14 -11.25 -11.54 -18.08
N GLU A 15 -11.86 -12.21 -19.06
CA GLU A 15 -12.58 -13.47 -18.86
C GLU A 15 -11.69 -14.62 -18.37
N ASN A 16 -10.43 -14.67 -18.80
CA ASN A 16 -9.47 -15.67 -18.32
C ASN A 16 -8.96 -15.37 -16.91
N VAL A 17 -8.85 -14.09 -16.53
CA VAL A 17 -8.36 -13.67 -15.20
C VAL A 17 -9.48 -13.69 -14.16
N VAL A 18 -10.70 -13.33 -14.57
CA VAL A 18 -11.92 -13.27 -13.76
C VAL A 18 -12.98 -14.15 -14.44
N PRO A 19 -12.84 -15.48 -14.33
CA PRO A 19 -13.88 -16.40 -14.81
C PRO A 19 -15.19 -16.22 -14.05
N PRO A 20 -16.34 -16.58 -14.66
CA PRO A 20 -17.63 -16.51 -14.01
C PRO A 20 -17.67 -17.44 -12.79
N GLY A 21 -18.16 -16.93 -11.65
CA GLY A 21 -18.29 -17.69 -10.40
C GLY A 21 -17.28 -17.33 -9.31
N ARG A 22 -17.23 -18.16 -8.26
CA ARG A 22 -16.52 -17.84 -7.00
C ARG A 22 -14.99 -17.80 -7.13
N GLU A 23 -14.44 -18.45 -8.15
CA GLU A 23 -13.00 -18.53 -8.44
C GLU A 23 -12.40 -17.23 -8.99
N GLY A 24 -13.21 -16.39 -9.65
CA GLY A 24 -12.79 -15.08 -10.16
C GLY A 24 -12.86 -13.95 -9.13
N LEU A 25 -13.65 -14.11 -8.05
CA LEU A 25 -13.85 -13.08 -7.02
C LEU A 25 -12.56 -12.51 -6.42
N PRO A 26 -11.53 -13.32 -6.08
CA PRO A 26 -10.28 -12.78 -5.53
C PRO A 26 -9.54 -11.82 -6.48
N ASN A 27 -9.70 -12.01 -7.79
CA ASN A 27 -9.03 -11.21 -8.82
C ASN A 27 -9.87 -10.00 -9.26
N LEU A 28 -11.13 -9.91 -8.87
CA LEU A 28 -12.07 -8.89 -9.35
C LEU A 28 -11.61 -7.49 -8.94
N VAL A 29 -11.31 -7.29 -7.66
CA VAL A 29 -10.94 -5.98 -7.11
C VAL A 29 -9.63 -5.47 -7.73
N SER A 30 -8.62 -6.35 -7.85
CA SER A 30 -7.33 -6.00 -8.45
C SER A 30 -7.46 -5.72 -9.95
N THR A 31 -8.24 -6.52 -10.68
CA THR A 31 -8.50 -6.30 -12.11
C THR A 31 -9.22 -4.98 -12.35
N ARG A 32 -10.25 -4.66 -11.55
CA ARG A 32 -10.95 -3.38 -11.60
C ARG A 32 -9.98 -2.22 -11.37
N GLN A 33 -9.14 -2.29 -10.34
CA GLN A 33 -8.17 -1.24 -10.03
C GLN A 33 -7.16 -1.02 -11.16
N ILE A 34 -6.71 -2.09 -11.83
CA ILE A 34 -5.82 -2.01 -12.99
C ILE A 34 -6.53 -1.33 -14.17
N LEU A 35 -7.78 -1.72 -14.46
CA LEU A 35 -8.59 -1.11 -15.52
C LEU A 35 -8.81 0.39 -15.27
N GLU A 36 -9.13 0.78 -14.04
CA GLU A 36 -9.28 2.20 -13.67
C GLU A 36 -7.96 2.98 -13.78
N ASN A 37 -6.83 2.37 -13.45
CA ASN A 37 -5.51 2.97 -13.65
C ASN A 37 -5.21 3.16 -15.14
N TRP A 38 -5.49 2.16 -15.98
CA TRP A 38 -5.30 2.23 -17.43
C TRP A 38 -6.21 3.27 -18.08
N ARG A 39 -7.45 3.41 -17.59
CA ARG A 39 -8.40 4.46 -17.97
C ARG A 39 -7.83 5.84 -17.65
N SER A 40 -7.36 6.04 -16.42
CA SER A 40 -6.83 7.32 -15.95
C SER A 40 -5.58 7.75 -16.70
N LYS A 41 -4.70 6.79 -17.02
CA LYS A 41 -3.47 7.01 -17.80
C LYS A 41 -3.68 7.01 -19.31
N ARG A 42 -4.93 6.80 -19.79
CA ARG A 42 -5.29 6.70 -21.21
C ARG A 42 -4.41 5.72 -22.00
N VAL A 43 -4.04 4.59 -21.37
CA VAL A 43 -3.21 3.56 -22.01
C VAL A 43 -3.99 2.83 -23.12
N ILE A 44 -5.29 2.63 -22.89
CA ILE A 44 -6.26 2.08 -23.85
C ILE A 44 -7.43 3.09 -23.93
N ASP A 45 -8.18 3.08 -25.04
CA ASP A 45 -9.38 3.90 -25.20
C ASP A 45 -10.31 3.72 -23.97
N PRO A 46 -10.65 4.82 -23.26
CA PRO A 46 -11.55 4.78 -22.12
C PRO A 46 -12.89 4.09 -22.41
N GLN A 47 -13.42 4.20 -23.63
CA GLN A 47 -14.69 3.57 -24.01
C GLN A 47 -14.64 2.05 -23.94
N VAL A 48 -13.52 1.46 -24.40
CA VAL A 48 -13.30 0.01 -24.36
C VAL A 48 -13.20 -0.46 -22.91
N ILE A 49 -12.47 0.28 -22.08
CA ILE A 49 -12.33 -0.05 -20.66
C ILE A 49 -13.68 0.05 -19.93
N ASP A 50 -14.42 1.13 -20.16
CA ASP A 50 -15.72 1.35 -19.50
C ASP A 50 -16.73 0.24 -19.87
N SER A 51 -16.70 -0.25 -21.12
CA SER A 51 -17.51 -1.40 -21.53
C SER A 51 -17.17 -2.67 -20.75
N VAL A 52 -15.88 -2.95 -20.54
CA VAL A 52 -15.40 -4.12 -19.80
C VAL A 52 -15.74 -4.01 -18.31
N ILE A 53 -15.54 -2.83 -17.71
CA ILE A 53 -15.91 -2.58 -16.31
C ILE A 53 -17.42 -2.81 -16.10
N SER A 54 -18.26 -2.28 -16.99
CA SER A 54 -19.72 -2.49 -16.91
C SER A 54 -20.09 -3.97 -16.98
N THR A 55 -19.46 -4.74 -17.88
CA THR A 55 -19.71 -6.21 -17.93
C THR A 55 -19.27 -6.93 -16.66
N LEU A 56 -18.19 -6.49 -16.01
CA LEU A 56 -17.74 -7.05 -14.73
C LEU A 56 -18.68 -6.72 -13.58
N GLU A 57 -19.22 -5.50 -13.54
CA GLU A 57 -20.17 -5.06 -12.50
C GLU A 57 -21.50 -5.83 -12.58
N ILE A 58 -22.02 -6.04 -13.79
CA ILE A 58 -23.23 -6.85 -14.00
C ILE A 58 -23.00 -8.28 -13.51
N ARG A 59 -21.89 -8.91 -13.89
CA ARG A 59 -21.53 -10.28 -13.46
C ARG A 59 -21.30 -10.38 -11.95
N GLN A 60 -20.75 -9.32 -11.34
CA GLN A 60 -20.55 -9.24 -9.90
C GLN A 60 -21.90 -9.26 -9.17
N ALA A 61 -22.87 -8.47 -9.65
CA ALA A 61 -24.22 -8.43 -9.09
C ALA A 61 -24.90 -9.80 -9.20
N GLU A 62 -24.81 -10.47 -10.36
CA GLU A 62 -25.36 -11.82 -10.58
C GLU A 62 -24.72 -12.86 -9.64
N THR A 63 -23.40 -12.82 -9.45
CA THR A 63 -22.69 -13.77 -8.58
C THR A 63 -23.00 -13.52 -7.09
N GLN A 64 -23.36 -12.29 -6.73
CA GLN A 64 -23.68 -11.92 -5.35
C GLN A 64 -25.11 -12.32 -4.95
N ASP A 65 -26.05 -12.32 -5.89
CA ASP A 65 -27.45 -12.74 -5.67
C ASP A 65 -27.59 -14.27 -5.48
N ASP A 66 -26.64 -15.06 -6.00
CA ASP A 66 -26.60 -16.52 -5.85
C ASP A 66 -26.02 -17.01 -4.50
N LEU A 67 -25.71 -16.10 -3.57
CA LEU A 67 -25.21 -16.45 -2.23
C LEU A 67 -26.38 -16.70 -1.26
N PRO A 68 -26.54 -17.92 -0.69
CA PRO A 68 -27.49 -18.13 0.40
C PRO A 68 -27.08 -17.29 1.62
N GLU A 69 -28.06 -16.64 2.27
CA GLU A 69 -27.84 -15.86 3.49
C GLU A 69 -27.12 -16.68 4.57
N PRO A 70 -26.23 -16.06 5.37
CA PRO A 70 -25.59 -16.72 6.49
C PRO A 70 -26.61 -16.87 7.63
N GLU A 71 -27.43 -17.90 7.60
CA GLU A 71 -28.17 -18.31 8.78
C GLU A 71 -27.18 -18.82 9.83
N ASN A 72 -27.16 -18.13 10.97
CA ASN A 72 -26.44 -18.50 12.17
C ASN A 72 -26.96 -19.84 12.68
N ASP A 73 -26.27 -20.95 12.41
CA ASP A 73 -26.36 -22.13 13.28
C ASP A 73 -25.15 -23.06 13.18
N ALA A 74 -24.85 -23.67 14.33
CA ALA A 74 -23.66 -24.43 14.68
C ALA A 74 -23.44 -25.73 13.84
N PRO A 75 -22.30 -26.45 14.01
CA PRO A 75 -21.65 -27.19 12.94
C PRO A 75 -22.33 -28.53 12.65
N THR A 76 -23.05 -28.62 11.53
CA THR A 76 -23.40 -29.92 10.94
C THR A 76 -22.35 -30.31 9.93
N VAL A 77 -21.44 -31.20 10.36
CA VAL A 77 -20.55 -31.97 9.51
C VAL A 77 -21.41 -32.89 8.65
N SER A 78 -21.76 -32.48 7.43
CA SER A 78 -21.95 -33.39 6.28
C SER A 78 -22.34 -32.68 4.98
N ARG A 79 -21.48 -32.90 3.99
CA ARG A 79 -21.86 -33.37 2.65
C ARG A 79 -22.19 -32.30 1.58
N THR A 80 -21.13 -32.03 0.81
CA THR A 80 -21.17 -31.90 -0.66
C THR A 80 -21.71 -30.60 -1.22
N GLN A 81 -20.99 -29.51 -0.98
CA GLN A 81 -20.78 -28.55 -2.05
C GLN A 81 -19.32 -28.69 -2.49
N LYS A 82 -19.11 -29.43 -3.58
CA LYS A 82 -17.90 -29.32 -4.40
C LYS A 82 -17.92 -27.93 -5.05
N THR A 83 -17.83 -26.89 -4.22
CA THR A 83 -17.20 -25.66 -4.67
C THR A 83 -15.82 -26.12 -5.15
N SER A 84 -15.41 -25.71 -6.34
CA SER A 84 -14.04 -25.87 -6.81
C SER A 84 -13.13 -25.05 -5.89
N GLN A 85 -12.96 -25.52 -4.65
CA GLN A 85 -11.97 -25.00 -3.74
C GLN A 85 -10.65 -25.21 -4.48
N LEU A 86 -9.99 -24.10 -4.79
CA LEU A 86 -8.67 -24.10 -5.38
C LEU A 86 -7.82 -25.14 -4.62
N PRO A 87 -7.02 -25.96 -5.32
CA PRO A 87 -6.25 -27.00 -4.66
C PRO A 87 -5.43 -26.37 -3.54
N ARG A 88 -5.31 -27.05 -2.39
CA ARG A 88 -4.69 -26.49 -1.18
C ARG A 88 -3.29 -25.88 -1.44
N GLN A 89 -2.54 -26.46 -2.37
CA GLN A 89 -1.25 -25.92 -2.83
C GLN A 89 -1.37 -24.55 -3.51
N GLU A 90 -2.39 -24.36 -4.35
CA GLU A 90 -2.68 -23.07 -4.98
C GLU A 90 -3.11 -22.03 -3.95
N VAL A 91 -3.90 -22.41 -2.95
CA VAL A 91 -4.29 -21.52 -1.86
C VAL A 91 -3.05 -21.04 -1.09
N PHE A 92 -2.16 -21.96 -0.68
CA PHE A 92 -0.92 -21.57 -0.01
C PHE A 92 0.00 -20.72 -0.88
N ARG A 93 0.11 -21.05 -2.17
CA ARG A 93 0.88 -20.25 -3.13
C ARG A 93 0.35 -18.82 -3.21
N ARG A 94 -0.97 -18.63 -3.28
CA ARG A 94 -1.61 -17.31 -3.30
C ARG A 94 -1.39 -16.54 -1.99
N ILE A 95 -1.49 -17.21 -0.84
CA ILE A 95 -1.21 -16.59 0.46
C ILE A 95 0.24 -16.09 0.49
N GLU A 96 1.19 -16.90 0.02
CA GLU A 96 2.60 -16.51 0.01
C GLU A 96 2.89 -15.38 -0.98
N GLU A 97 2.28 -15.42 -2.18
CA GLU A 97 2.38 -14.35 -3.17
C GLU A 97 1.82 -13.02 -2.63
N ASP A 98 0.68 -13.04 -1.94
CA ASP A 98 0.09 -11.84 -1.35
C ASP A 98 0.91 -11.31 -0.16
N ARG A 99 1.43 -12.22 0.69
CA ARG A 99 2.37 -11.88 1.76
C ARG A 99 3.61 -11.21 1.20
N GLU A 100 4.20 -11.75 0.14
CA GLU A 100 5.38 -11.20 -0.50
C GLU A 100 5.08 -9.86 -1.20
N ARG A 101 3.89 -9.70 -1.80
CA ARG A 101 3.44 -8.42 -2.36
C ARG A 101 3.33 -7.34 -1.28
N HIS A 102 2.68 -7.65 -0.15
CA HIS A 102 2.55 -6.72 0.97
C HIS A 102 3.91 -6.39 1.59
N LYS A 103 4.81 -7.38 1.70
CA LYS A 103 6.18 -7.18 2.14
C LYS A 103 6.91 -6.16 1.26
N ARG A 104 6.93 -6.35 -0.07
CA ARG A 104 7.56 -5.40 -1.01
C ARG A 104 6.91 -4.01 -0.97
N LEU A 105 5.60 -3.93 -0.79
CA LEU A 105 4.89 -2.65 -0.68
C LEU A 105 5.32 -1.88 0.57
N ARG A 106 5.42 -2.56 1.72
CA ARG A 106 5.92 -1.98 2.98
C ARG A 106 7.38 -1.60 2.86
N GLU A 107 8.24 -2.47 2.33
CA GLU A 107 9.66 -2.14 2.10
C GLU A 107 9.81 -0.89 1.23
N ARG A 108 9.04 -0.78 0.13
CA ARG A 108 9.07 0.40 -0.74
C ARG A 108 8.52 1.66 -0.08
N ARG A 109 7.51 1.55 0.81
CA ARG A 109 6.87 2.71 1.44
C ARG A 109 7.86 3.54 2.27
N TRP A 110 8.86 2.90 2.88
CA TRP A 110 9.87 3.56 3.72
C TRP A 110 11.09 4.02 2.92
N VAL A 111 11.15 3.77 1.60
CA VAL A 111 12.22 4.30 0.74
C VAL A 111 11.92 5.76 0.47
N GLN A 112 12.72 6.64 1.07
CA GLN A 112 12.67 8.07 0.73
C GLN A 112 13.24 8.28 -0.69
N PRO A 113 12.48 8.94 -1.59
CA PRO A 113 13.00 9.31 -2.90
C PRO A 113 14.15 10.30 -2.74
N THR A 114 15.39 9.87 -2.97
CA THR A 114 16.51 10.81 -3.04
C THR A 114 16.46 11.53 -4.38
N ALA A 115 16.31 12.86 -4.37
CA ALA A 115 16.34 13.69 -5.58
C ALA A 115 17.67 13.57 -6.38
N MET A 116 18.68 12.91 -5.79
CA MET A 116 20.07 12.85 -6.27
C MET A 116 20.36 11.73 -7.29
N THR A 117 19.37 10.95 -7.78
CA THR A 117 19.65 9.89 -8.77
C THR A 117 19.92 10.41 -10.20
N GLN A 118 19.81 11.73 -10.45
CA GLN A 118 20.31 12.35 -11.69
C GLN A 118 21.79 12.77 -11.61
N GLN A 119 22.40 12.85 -10.41
CA GLN A 119 23.81 13.22 -10.27
C GLN A 119 24.67 11.97 -10.13
N GLN A 120 24.86 11.28 -11.26
CA GLN A 120 26.05 10.44 -11.44
C GLN A 120 27.29 11.32 -11.15
N HIS A 121 28.01 10.99 -10.07
CA HIS A 121 29.26 11.61 -9.56
C HIS A 121 29.12 12.65 -8.45
N ASN A 122 28.96 12.21 -7.20
CA ASN A 122 29.95 12.50 -6.13
C ASN A 122 29.60 11.76 -4.82
N PRO A 123 30.55 11.08 -4.13
CA PRO A 123 30.34 10.63 -2.76
C PRO A 123 30.70 11.78 -1.81
N GLY A 124 29.79 12.75 -1.69
CA GLY A 124 29.90 13.82 -0.70
C GLY A 124 28.94 13.55 0.44
N LEU A 125 29.44 13.01 1.55
CA LEU A 125 28.78 13.17 2.84
C LEU A 125 28.71 14.69 3.11
N THR A 126 27.55 15.32 2.92
CA THR A 126 27.37 16.76 3.18
C THR A 126 26.10 16.94 4.01
N SER A 127 26.21 17.21 5.32
CA SER A 127 26.64 18.48 5.93
C SER A 127 25.61 19.58 5.71
N PHE A 128 24.90 19.89 6.79
CA PHE A 128 24.18 21.13 7.06
C PHE A 128 24.89 22.35 6.46
N LEU A 129 24.27 23.03 5.49
CA LEU A 129 24.36 24.48 5.23
C LEU A 129 23.48 24.87 4.02
N PRO A 130 22.53 25.81 4.16
CA PRO A 130 21.84 26.40 3.03
C PRO A 130 22.72 27.51 2.44
N LEU A 131 23.24 27.31 1.23
CA LEU A 131 23.69 28.43 0.39
C LEU A 131 22.57 28.78 -0.59
N ASP A 132 21.85 29.85 -0.25
CA ASP A 132 21.12 30.66 -1.20
C ASP A 132 22.08 31.09 -2.31
N ASN A 133 21.84 30.59 -3.52
CA ASN A 133 22.51 31.08 -4.70
C ASN A 133 21.52 31.20 -5.87
N GLY A 134 20.47 31.99 -5.65
CA GLY A 134 19.77 32.83 -6.62
C GLY A 134 19.85 32.50 -8.11
N ILE A 135 19.45 31.29 -8.52
CA ILE A 135 19.12 30.97 -9.91
C ILE A 135 17.80 30.22 -9.87
N GLY A 136 16.76 30.83 -10.46
CA GLY A 136 15.38 30.38 -10.41
C GLY A 136 15.18 28.98 -10.97
N ASP A 137 15.18 28.00 -10.08
CA ASP A 137 14.62 26.67 -10.31
C ASP A 137 13.23 26.67 -9.68
N GLU A 138 12.19 26.46 -10.48
CA GLU A 138 10.77 26.41 -10.04
C GLU A 138 10.47 25.22 -9.12
N THR A 139 11.45 24.35 -8.89
CA THR A 139 11.40 23.33 -7.85
C THR A 139 12.25 23.81 -6.68
N GLY A 140 11.60 24.12 -5.55
CA GLY A 140 12.29 24.46 -4.31
C GLY A 140 13.37 23.43 -3.94
N PRO A 141 14.32 23.79 -3.06
CA PRO A 141 15.39 22.89 -2.66
C PRO A 141 14.80 21.52 -2.25
N PRO A 142 15.44 20.39 -2.59
CA PRO A 142 14.90 19.05 -2.31
C PRO A 142 14.49 18.81 -0.84
N ILE A 143 15.07 19.59 0.08
CA ILE A 143 14.69 19.69 1.51
C ILE A 143 13.23 20.16 1.72
N ASP A 144 12.70 21.07 0.91
CA ASP A 144 11.32 21.58 1.08
C ASP A 144 10.29 20.50 0.75
N ILE A 145 10.53 19.65 -0.26
CA ILE A 145 9.60 18.56 -0.61
C ILE A 145 9.65 17.43 0.43
N GLU A 146 10.83 17.13 0.99
CA GLU A 146 10.98 16.14 2.06
C GLU A 146 10.29 16.62 3.35
N PHE A 147 10.54 17.87 3.74
CA PHE A 147 9.92 18.47 4.92
C PHE A 147 8.40 18.60 4.77
N ASP A 148 7.88 19.04 3.63
CA ASP A 148 6.43 19.21 3.43
C ASP A 148 5.69 17.86 3.51
N ASN A 149 6.25 16.78 2.96
CA ASN A 149 5.65 15.45 3.06
C ASN A 149 5.66 14.91 4.50
N ASP A 150 6.76 15.08 5.21
CA ASP A 150 6.87 14.67 6.61
C ASP A 150 5.91 15.51 7.47
N TRP A 151 5.83 16.80 7.21
CA TRP A 151 4.94 17.74 7.90
C TRP A 151 3.45 17.42 7.70
N GLU A 152 3.04 17.05 6.48
CA GLU A 152 1.66 16.62 6.20
C GLU A 152 1.30 15.26 6.83
N THR A 153 2.30 14.47 7.26
CA THR A 153 2.10 13.13 7.82
C THR A 153 2.46 13.00 9.29
N LEU A 154 2.86 14.08 9.96
CA LEU A 154 3.02 14.10 11.42
C LEU A 154 1.69 13.76 12.08
N SER A 155 1.68 12.66 12.82
CA SER A 155 0.59 12.35 13.74
C SER A 155 0.72 13.20 15.00
N ASP A 156 -0.42 13.53 15.63
CA ASP A 156 -0.42 14.14 16.95
C ASP A 156 0.31 13.25 17.97
N TRP A 157 0.96 13.91 18.92
CA TRP A 157 1.65 13.27 20.06
C TRP A 157 0.69 12.40 20.88
N ASN A 158 1.10 11.17 21.20
CA ASN A 158 0.27 10.18 21.89
C ASN A 158 0.96 9.55 23.12
N GLU A 159 0.28 8.59 23.74
CA GLU A 159 0.78 7.85 24.92
C GLU A 159 2.05 7.04 24.61
N ASP A 160 2.18 6.48 23.41
CA ASP A 160 3.37 5.74 22.99
C ASP A 160 4.60 6.67 22.92
N ASP A 161 4.41 7.95 22.54
CA ASP A 161 5.49 8.95 22.53
C ASP A 161 5.94 9.34 23.95
N ASP A 162 5.00 9.47 24.89
CA ASP A 162 5.29 9.70 26.32
C ASP A 162 6.05 8.51 26.94
N GLU A 163 5.63 7.28 26.62
CA GLU A 163 6.30 6.05 27.05
C GLU A 163 7.72 5.95 26.47
N ALA A 164 7.88 6.17 25.16
CA ALA A 164 9.20 6.17 24.52
C ALA A 164 10.14 7.21 25.15
N CYS A 165 9.65 8.43 25.41
CA CYS A 165 10.42 9.47 26.08
C CYS A 165 10.85 9.06 27.51
N ALA A 166 9.95 8.41 28.26
CA ALA A 166 10.25 7.95 29.60
C ALA A 166 11.30 6.82 29.61
N GLU A 167 11.21 5.88 28.66
CA GLU A 167 12.17 4.79 28.47
C GLU A 167 13.57 5.31 28.10
N GLU A 168 13.66 6.22 27.14
CA GLU A 168 14.95 6.83 26.74
C GLU A 168 15.60 7.59 27.91
N ASN A 169 14.80 8.34 28.67
CA ASN A 169 15.26 9.09 29.83
C ASN A 169 15.79 8.17 30.95
N ALA A 170 15.14 7.01 31.16
CA ALA A 170 15.59 6.01 32.12
C ALA A 170 16.92 5.33 31.72
N LEU A 171 17.20 5.22 30.42
CA LEU A 171 18.49 4.73 29.90
C LEU A 171 19.60 5.77 30.03
N CYS A 172 19.28 7.05 29.78
CA CYS A 172 20.26 8.14 29.79
C CYS A 172 20.65 8.60 31.20
N PHE A 173 19.73 8.56 32.15
CA PHE A 173 19.95 9.03 33.51
C PHE A 173 19.69 7.92 34.50
N THR A 174 20.70 7.60 35.30
CA THR A 174 20.52 6.63 36.36
C THR A 174 19.55 7.19 37.42
N PRO A 175 18.90 6.33 38.23
CA PRO A 175 18.06 6.79 39.34
C PRO A 175 18.81 7.73 40.29
N GLN A 176 20.13 7.60 40.36
CA GLN A 176 21.01 8.41 41.18
C GLN A 176 21.19 9.83 40.61
N ASP A 177 21.32 9.96 39.28
CA ASP A 177 21.38 11.24 38.56
C ASP A 177 20.05 12.00 38.67
N LEU A 178 18.92 11.28 38.56
CA LEU A 178 17.59 11.87 38.72
C LEU A 178 17.33 12.34 40.16
N ALA A 179 17.79 11.58 41.15
CA ALA A 179 17.71 11.98 42.56
C ALA A 179 18.61 13.18 42.89
N GLU A 180 19.78 13.28 42.26
CA GLU A 180 20.64 14.45 42.39
C GLU A 180 20.04 15.67 41.70
N ARG A 181 19.45 15.51 40.52
CA ARG A 181 18.71 16.57 39.81
C ARG A 181 17.55 17.06 40.66
N ARG A 182 16.67 16.19 41.17
CA ARG A 182 15.55 16.56 42.07
C ARG A 182 16.02 17.34 43.31
N ARG A 183 17.15 16.95 43.90
CA ARG A 183 17.78 17.69 45.01
C ARG A 183 18.28 19.08 44.59
N ARG A 184 18.83 19.25 43.39
CA ARG A 184 19.26 20.56 42.88
C ARG A 184 18.11 21.53 42.59
N ILE A 185 16.96 21.04 42.14
CA ILE A 185 15.76 21.85 41.85
C ILE A 185 14.81 22.02 43.05
N GLY A 186 15.15 21.51 44.24
CA GLY A 186 14.39 21.75 45.47
C GLY A 186 13.00 21.10 45.53
N LEU A 187 12.75 20.12 44.65
CA LEU A 187 11.52 19.31 44.67
C LEU A 187 11.84 18.03 45.46
N SER A 188 11.51 18.06 46.76
CA SER A 188 11.55 16.90 47.65
C SER A 188 10.23 16.13 47.65
#